data_AF-A0A8S2L7Q4-F1
#
_entry.id   AF-A0A8S2L7Q4-F1
#
_cell.length_a   1.000
_cell.length_b   1.000
_cell.length_c   1.000
_cell.angle_alpha   90.00
_cell.angle_beta   90.00
_cell.angle_gamma   90.00
#
_symmetry.space_group_name_H-M   'P 1'
#
loop_
_entity.id
_entity.type
_entity.pdbx_description
1 polymer ?
#
loop_
_entity_poly.entity_id
_entity_poly.type
_entity_poly.pdbx_seq_one_letter_code
_entity_poly.pdbx_strand_id
1 'polypeptide(L)'
;MTFRKINVSILGKSRQPRCFKHLNIAKLPVTWKANRTAWMNAKLFSDWLADINTKMKISSRQILLFLDNAPCHPVDVQLSNIELVFFPPNTTSTVQPLDQGVIHSFKCHYRRMFVKHIIAQCTMAHSIDHITVTALDAIRWIHEAWNTVTNITIRNCFRTAGFSFISTDQQTSNYDIMLIDNDDNQDPIKYLDDLLSHLLIGGNRMSAIELVNIDCDIPVFNEWSDNNDLLVEIVNTDITENVEEDESIEEIPLKLPEALDILRRLHLFASTKQPELHVLISKLESEMTDLYLYSKMAKQSCITGFFKK
;
A
#
# COMPACT_ATOMS: atom_id res chain seq x y z
N MET A 1 -13.54 23.69 2.58
CA MET A 1 -12.85 22.46 3.05
C MET A 1 -11.37 22.81 3.30
N THR A 2 -10.79 22.41 4.43
CA THR A 2 -9.35 22.60 4.72
C THR A 2 -8.65 21.26 4.78
N PHE A 3 -7.57 21.08 4.01
CA PHE A 3 -6.74 19.88 4.08
C PHE A 3 -5.57 20.10 5.03
N ARG A 4 -5.17 19.03 5.72
CA ARG A 4 -3.96 19.00 6.51
C ARG A 4 -3.22 17.71 6.20
N LYS A 5 -1.91 17.81 6.03
CA LYS A 5 -1.04 16.65 5.95
C LYS A 5 -1.04 15.92 7.31
N ILE A 6 -1.12 14.60 7.26
CA ILE A 6 -0.92 13.70 8.41
C ILE A 6 0.51 13.16 8.29
N ASN A 7 1.17 12.90 9.42
CA ASN A 7 2.51 12.30 9.42
C ASN A 7 2.47 10.91 8.75
N VAL A 8 3.50 10.63 7.95
CA VAL A 8 3.63 9.35 7.24
C VAL A 8 3.86 8.21 8.24
N SER A 9 3.19 7.09 8.00
CA SER A 9 3.44 5.80 8.67
C SER A 9 4.20 4.88 7.72
N ILE A 10 5.21 4.19 8.22
CA ILE A 10 6.04 3.26 7.45
C ILE A 10 5.99 1.89 8.11
N LEU A 11 5.76 0.86 7.29
CA LEU A 11 5.78 -0.54 7.68
C LEU A 11 7.06 -1.20 7.19
N GLY A 12 7.79 -1.84 8.11
CA GLY A 12 8.96 -2.65 7.78
C GLY A 12 8.82 -4.10 8.26
N LYS A 13 9.73 -4.96 7.80
CA LYS A 13 9.73 -6.38 8.21
C LYS A 13 10.24 -6.61 9.63
N SER A 14 11.13 -5.75 10.10
CA SER A 14 11.75 -5.83 11.43
C SER A 14 11.30 -4.68 12.31
N ARG A 15 10.97 -4.98 13.58
CA ARG A 15 10.69 -3.96 14.59
C ARG A 15 11.91 -3.06 14.84
N GLN A 16 13.11 -3.61 14.74
CA GLN A 16 14.37 -2.89 14.92
C GLN A 16 15.40 -3.32 13.86
N PRO A 17 15.37 -2.72 12.65
CA PRO A 17 16.42 -2.87 11.67
C PRO A 17 17.79 -2.48 12.25
N ARG A 18 18.88 -3.03 11.68
CA ARG A 18 20.26 -2.75 12.16
C ARG A 18 20.59 -1.26 12.18
N CYS A 19 20.07 -0.48 11.23
CA CYS A 19 20.27 0.97 11.19
C CYS A 19 19.56 1.74 12.32
N PHE A 20 18.71 1.09 13.12
CA PHE A 20 18.08 1.69 14.30
C PHE A 20 18.78 1.31 15.60
N LYS A 21 19.94 0.64 15.52
CA LYS A 21 20.74 0.35 16.70
C LYS A 21 21.05 1.68 17.41
N HIS A 22 20.76 1.75 18.71
CA HIS A 22 20.93 2.95 19.54
C HIS A 22 20.01 4.14 19.23
N LEU A 23 18.99 3.98 18.38
CA LEU A 23 17.99 5.02 18.14
C LEU A 23 16.74 4.82 19.00
N ASN A 24 16.17 5.92 19.48
CA ASN A 24 14.83 5.93 20.02
C ASN A 24 13.82 6.04 18.86
N ILE A 25 13.17 4.91 18.53
CA ILE A 25 12.20 4.81 17.43
C ILE A 25 11.04 5.80 17.60
N ALA A 26 10.63 6.10 18.84
CA ALA A 26 9.56 7.06 19.11
C ALA A 26 9.94 8.52 18.77
N LYS A 27 11.23 8.81 18.58
CA LYS A 27 11.73 10.13 18.14
C LYS A 27 11.95 10.21 16.64
N LEU A 28 11.62 9.17 15.87
CA LEU A 28 11.67 9.25 14.42
C LEU A 28 10.64 10.27 13.92
N PRO A 29 10.91 10.95 12.79
CA PRO A 29 10.01 11.96 12.24
C PRO A 29 8.77 11.37 11.53
N VAL A 30 8.63 10.04 11.59
CA VAL A 30 7.56 9.22 11.01
C VAL A 30 7.12 8.19 12.03
N THR A 31 5.94 7.60 11.84
CA THR A 31 5.52 6.45 12.65
C THR A 31 6.08 5.17 12.03
N TRP A 32 6.94 4.46 12.76
CA TRP A 32 7.45 3.15 12.34
C TRP A 32 6.62 2.03 12.97
N LYS A 33 6.16 1.10 12.13
CA LYS A 33 5.47 -0.12 12.53
C LYS A 33 6.14 -1.30 11.82
N ALA A 34 5.97 -2.51 12.33
CA ALA A 34 6.53 -3.69 11.68
C ALA A 34 5.67 -4.94 11.84
N ASN A 35 5.60 -5.71 10.77
CA ASN A 35 5.04 -7.06 10.69
C ASN A 35 5.89 -7.90 9.72
N ARG A 36 5.70 -9.22 9.67
CA ARG A 36 6.57 -10.12 8.87
C ARG A 36 6.58 -9.79 7.38
N THR A 37 5.46 -9.31 6.85
CA THR A 37 5.27 -9.10 5.42
C THR A 37 5.59 -7.66 4.96
N ALA A 38 5.60 -6.69 5.88
CA ALA A 38 5.61 -5.25 5.60
C ALA A 38 4.37 -4.74 4.81
N TRP A 39 3.28 -5.51 4.78
CA TRP A 39 2.01 -5.08 4.18
C TRP A 39 1.05 -4.46 5.21
N MET A 40 0.20 -3.54 4.76
CA MET A 40 -0.94 -3.08 5.54
C MET A 40 -1.92 -4.24 5.74
N ASN A 41 -2.52 -4.34 6.93
CA ASN A 41 -3.61 -5.28 7.21
C ASN A 41 -4.72 -4.58 8.00
N ALA A 42 -5.88 -5.25 8.13
CA ALA A 42 -7.05 -4.65 8.77
C ALA A 42 -6.79 -4.22 10.22
N LYS A 43 -5.99 -4.98 10.98
CA LYS A 43 -5.64 -4.65 12.36
C LYS A 43 -4.78 -3.39 12.44
N LEU A 44 -3.72 -3.30 11.65
CA LEU A 44 -2.83 -2.13 11.59
C LEU A 44 -3.57 -0.88 11.14
N PHE A 45 -4.44 -1.00 10.14
CA PHE A 45 -5.26 0.11 9.67
C PHE A 45 -6.26 0.57 10.72
N SER A 46 -6.90 -0.36 11.43
CA SER A 46 -7.83 -0.05 12.53
C SER A 46 -7.12 0.65 13.69
N ASP A 47 -5.91 0.21 14.05
CA ASP A 47 -5.10 0.87 15.08
C ASP A 47 -4.72 2.30 14.66
N TRP A 48 -4.32 2.49 13.40
CA TRP A 48 -4.03 3.81 12.85
C TRP A 48 -5.27 4.71 12.85
N LEU A 49 -6.44 4.20 12.45
CA LEU A 49 -7.71 4.94 12.50
C LEU A 49 -8.07 5.37 13.92
N ALA A 50 -7.91 4.48 14.91
CA ALA A 50 -8.17 4.80 16.32
C ALA A 50 -7.24 5.92 16.83
N ASP A 51 -5.96 5.89 16.45
CA ASP A 51 -4.99 6.93 16.79
C ASP A 51 -5.37 8.28 16.18
N ILE A 52 -5.77 8.30 14.89
CA ILE A 52 -6.22 9.54 14.23
C ILE A 52 -7.53 10.03 14.87
N ASN A 53 -8.48 9.15 15.15
CA ASN A 53 -9.76 9.54 15.76
C ASN A 53 -9.54 10.18 17.13
N THR A 54 -8.64 9.61 17.93
CA THR A 54 -8.25 10.16 19.24
C THR A 54 -7.61 11.54 19.09
N LYS A 55 -6.71 11.72 18.11
CA LYS A 55 -6.11 13.05 17.82
C LYS A 55 -7.17 14.07 17.41
N MET A 56 -8.11 13.68 16.54
CA MET A 56 -9.19 14.55 16.11
C MET A 56 -10.10 14.94 17.28
N LYS A 57 -10.42 13.98 18.17
CA LYS A 57 -11.17 14.21 19.41
C LYS A 57 -10.47 15.20 20.33
N ILE A 58 -9.17 15.03 20.59
CA ILE A 58 -8.37 15.94 21.43
C ILE A 58 -8.35 17.36 20.83
N SER A 59 -8.29 17.46 19.51
CA SER A 59 -8.32 18.75 18.81
C SER A 59 -9.72 19.33 18.57
N SER A 60 -10.77 18.69 19.11
CA SER A 60 -12.18 19.04 18.88
C SER A 60 -12.52 19.22 17.40
N ARG A 61 -11.98 18.35 16.54
CA ARG A 61 -12.13 18.39 15.09
C ARG A 61 -12.94 17.20 14.60
N GLN A 62 -13.79 17.45 13.61
CA GLN A 62 -14.47 16.43 12.82
C GLN A 62 -13.86 16.42 11.42
N ILE A 63 -13.60 15.24 10.85
CA ILE A 63 -13.04 15.11 9.50
C ILE A 63 -13.78 14.05 8.69
N LEU A 64 -13.81 14.24 7.37
CA LEU A 64 -14.12 13.20 6.41
C LEU A 64 -12.81 12.56 5.95
N LEU A 65 -12.74 11.24 5.96
CA LEU A 65 -11.61 10.47 5.43
C LEU A 65 -12.06 9.66 4.22
N PHE A 66 -11.52 10.01 3.05
CA PHE A 66 -11.82 9.35 1.79
C PHE A 66 -10.86 8.18 1.54
N LEU A 67 -11.39 7.00 1.19
CA LEU A 67 -10.63 5.75 1.04
C LEU A 67 -11.00 5.00 -0.25
N ASP A 68 -10.05 4.23 -0.82
CA ASP A 68 -10.40 3.17 -1.79
C ASP A 68 -11.08 1.99 -1.08
N ASN A 69 -11.43 0.98 -1.88
CA ASN A 69 -12.00 -0.29 -1.43
C ASN A 69 -10.91 -1.33 -1.14
N ALA A 70 -9.73 -0.94 -0.64
CA ALA A 70 -8.69 -1.91 -0.28
C ALA A 70 -9.19 -2.88 0.82
N PRO A 71 -8.86 -4.19 0.77
CA PRO A 71 -9.39 -5.18 1.72
C PRO A 71 -8.99 -4.94 3.19
N CYS A 72 -7.94 -4.16 3.46
CA CYS A 72 -7.59 -3.78 4.84
C CYS A 72 -8.49 -2.69 5.44
N HIS A 73 -9.37 -2.07 4.67
CA HIS A 73 -10.22 -1.00 5.17
C HIS A 73 -11.47 -1.58 5.87
N PRO A 74 -11.74 -1.18 7.12
CA PRO A 74 -12.94 -1.63 7.82
C PRO A 74 -14.18 -0.95 7.23
N VAL A 75 -15.19 -1.75 6.89
CA VAL A 75 -16.47 -1.26 6.35
C VAL A 75 -17.41 -0.84 7.48
N ASP A 76 -17.38 -1.56 8.62
CA ASP A 76 -18.32 -1.36 9.74
C ASP A 76 -17.61 -0.88 11.01
N VAL A 77 -17.00 0.32 10.96
CA VAL A 77 -16.38 0.95 12.14
C VAL A 77 -17.10 2.24 12.52
N GLN A 78 -17.43 2.38 13.81
CA GLN A 78 -17.99 3.61 14.36
C GLN A 78 -16.89 4.44 15.02
N LEU A 79 -16.67 5.66 14.51
CA LEU A 79 -15.67 6.61 15.00
C LEU A 79 -16.36 7.91 15.42
N SER A 80 -15.87 8.54 16.49
CA SER A 80 -16.51 9.71 17.08
C SER A 80 -16.22 11.02 16.34
N ASN A 81 -15.09 11.09 15.64
CA ASN A 81 -14.53 12.32 15.06
C ASN A 81 -14.10 12.17 13.59
N ILE A 82 -14.30 10.99 13.01
CA ILE A 82 -13.97 10.65 11.64
C ILE A 82 -15.17 9.98 11.02
N GLU A 83 -15.58 10.45 9.86
CA GLU A 83 -16.52 9.74 8.99
C GLU A 83 -15.75 9.19 7.79
N LEU A 84 -15.90 7.89 7.54
CA LEU A 84 -15.26 7.22 6.40
C LEU A 84 -16.15 7.35 5.17
N VAL A 85 -15.55 7.77 4.06
CA VAL A 85 -16.22 7.87 2.76
C VAL A 85 -15.45 7.03 1.76
N PHE A 86 -16.08 5.98 1.25
CA PHE A 86 -15.47 5.09 0.27
C PHE A 86 -15.73 5.62 -1.15
N PHE A 87 -14.69 5.65 -1.98
CA PHE A 87 -14.85 5.91 -3.40
C PHE A 87 -15.56 4.74 -4.09
N PRO A 88 -16.26 4.98 -5.22
CA PRO A 88 -16.82 3.90 -6.01
C PRO A 88 -15.72 2.92 -6.46
N PRO A 89 -16.01 1.61 -6.54
CA PRO A 89 -15.04 0.62 -7.03
C PRO A 89 -14.46 1.01 -8.41
N ASN A 90 -13.18 0.71 -8.65
CA ASN A 90 -12.48 0.93 -9.92
C ASN A 90 -12.38 2.40 -10.38
N THR A 91 -12.47 3.38 -9.47
CA THR A 91 -12.34 4.81 -9.83
C THR A 91 -11.02 5.45 -9.37
N THR A 92 -10.12 4.65 -8.78
CA THR A 92 -8.91 5.10 -8.05
C THR A 92 -8.13 6.17 -8.82
N SER A 93 -7.76 5.89 -10.06
CA SER A 93 -6.97 6.78 -10.93
C SER A 93 -7.63 8.10 -11.31
N THR A 94 -8.95 8.22 -11.17
CA THR A 94 -9.72 9.41 -11.60
C THR A 94 -10.21 10.28 -10.46
N VAL A 95 -10.57 9.69 -9.33
CA VAL A 95 -11.23 10.42 -8.23
C VAL A 95 -10.36 10.54 -6.99
N GLN A 96 -9.22 9.85 -6.92
CA GLN A 96 -8.35 9.91 -5.75
C GLN A 96 -7.36 11.05 -5.85
N PRO A 97 -7.41 12.03 -4.93
CA PRO A 97 -6.48 13.15 -4.94
C PRO A 97 -5.02 12.72 -4.81
N LEU A 98 -4.74 11.59 -4.15
CA LEU A 98 -3.38 11.07 -4.04
C LEU A 98 -2.80 10.70 -5.41
N ASP A 99 -3.62 10.10 -6.28
CA ASP A 99 -3.25 9.73 -7.64
C ASP A 99 -3.29 10.90 -8.63
N GLN A 100 -3.97 12.01 -8.30
CA GLN A 100 -4.01 13.22 -9.13
C GLN A 100 -2.73 14.08 -9.09
N GLY A 101 -1.62 13.55 -8.57
CA GLY A 101 -0.31 14.20 -8.61
C GLY A 101 0.41 14.32 -7.27
N VAL A 102 -0.26 14.06 -6.13
CA VAL A 102 0.40 14.10 -4.81
C VAL A 102 1.47 13.02 -4.70
N ILE A 103 1.15 11.78 -5.11
CA ILE A 103 2.12 10.67 -5.12
C ILE A 103 3.27 10.98 -6.08
N HIS A 104 2.97 11.51 -7.27
CA HIS A 104 4.00 11.87 -8.25
C HIS A 104 4.97 12.94 -7.72
N SER A 105 4.44 14.03 -7.16
CA SER A 105 5.22 15.10 -6.52
C SER A 105 6.07 14.53 -5.37
N PHE A 106 5.47 13.74 -4.48
CA PHE A 106 6.17 13.07 -3.40
C PHE A 106 7.33 12.19 -3.90
N LYS A 107 7.08 11.34 -4.90
CA LYS A 107 8.11 10.48 -5.52
C LYS A 107 9.23 11.32 -6.10
N CYS A 108 8.92 12.39 -6.84
CA CYS A 108 9.93 13.27 -7.42
C CYS A 108 10.88 13.85 -6.34
N HIS A 109 10.34 14.36 -5.23
CA HIS A 109 11.16 14.88 -4.12
C HIS A 109 11.99 13.79 -3.44
N TYR A 110 11.41 12.61 -3.21
CA TYR A 110 12.13 11.47 -2.66
C TYR A 110 13.29 11.03 -3.57
N ARG A 111 13.04 10.85 -4.87
CA ARG A 111 14.05 10.44 -5.86
C ARG A 111 15.16 11.46 -6.00
N ARG A 112 14.84 12.75 -5.89
CA ARG A 112 15.83 13.83 -5.85
C ARG A 112 16.81 13.68 -4.69
N MET A 113 16.32 13.41 -3.49
CA MET A 113 17.18 13.20 -2.32
C MET A 113 18.00 11.93 -2.44
N PHE A 114 17.39 10.86 -2.94
CA PHE A 114 18.10 9.61 -3.26
C PHE A 114 19.26 9.84 -4.23
N VAL A 115 19.02 10.48 -5.38
CA VAL A 115 20.05 10.76 -6.38
C VAL A 115 21.17 11.63 -5.81
N LYS A 116 20.85 12.69 -5.06
CA LYS A 116 21.86 13.53 -4.38
C LYS A 116 22.74 12.71 -3.44
N HIS A 117 22.14 11.79 -2.66
CA HIS A 117 22.88 10.90 -1.77
C HIS A 117 23.81 9.95 -2.51
N ILE A 118 23.35 9.38 -3.63
CA ILE A 118 24.18 8.52 -4.48
C ILE A 118 25.35 9.31 -5.07
N ILE A 119 25.12 10.51 -5.63
CA ILE A 119 26.19 11.38 -6.15
C ILE A 119 27.23 11.69 -5.06
N ALA A 120 26.78 12.07 -3.86
CA ALA A 120 27.66 12.38 -2.74
C ALA A 120 28.48 11.17 -2.27
N GLN A 121 27.94 9.95 -2.31
CA GLN A 121 28.72 8.76 -2.01
C GLN A 121 29.68 8.41 -3.13
N CYS A 122 29.29 8.56 -4.41
CA CYS A 122 30.18 8.31 -5.55
C CYS A 122 31.43 9.22 -5.52
N THR A 123 31.32 10.46 -5.04
CA THR A 123 32.48 11.37 -4.94
C THR A 123 33.42 11.00 -3.79
N MET A 124 32.94 10.28 -2.79
CA MET A 124 33.71 9.91 -1.58
C MET A 124 34.19 8.45 -1.60
N ALA A 125 33.51 7.56 -2.31
CA ALA A 125 33.77 6.13 -2.29
C ALA A 125 34.85 5.72 -3.30
N HIS A 126 35.69 4.77 -2.90
CA HIS A 126 36.70 4.16 -3.78
C HIS A 126 36.17 2.93 -4.55
N SER A 127 34.97 2.44 -4.21
CA SER A 127 34.27 1.34 -4.90
C SER A 127 32.75 1.51 -4.76
N ILE A 128 32.00 1.00 -5.73
CA ILE A 128 30.53 0.97 -5.75
C ILE A 128 29.98 0.18 -4.55
N ASP A 129 30.70 -0.83 -4.07
CA ASP A 129 30.28 -1.67 -2.93
C ASP A 129 30.14 -0.88 -1.61
N HIS A 130 30.72 0.32 -1.55
CA HIS A 130 30.61 1.20 -0.40
C HIS A 130 29.41 2.15 -0.46
N ILE A 131 28.70 2.21 -1.61
CA ILE A 131 27.50 3.01 -1.76
C ILE A 131 26.34 2.27 -1.08
N THR A 132 25.85 2.82 0.02
CA THR A 132 24.78 2.18 0.79
C THR A 132 23.61 3.13 1.04
N VAL A 133 22.41 2.55 1.06
CA VAL A 133 21.18 3.25 1.45
C VAL A 133 20.53 2.46 2.57
N THR A 134 20.40 3.09 3.73
CA THR A 134 19.76 2.46 4.89
C THR A 134 18.28 2.81 4.95
N ALA A 135 17.50 2.03 5.70
CA ALA A 135 16.09 2.39 5.96
C ALA A 135 15.97 3.73 6.70
N LEU A 136 16.98 4.13 7.48
CA LEU A 136 17.00 5.43 8.15
C LEU A 136 17.14 6.58 7.15
N ASP A 137 17.97 6.42 6.12
CA ASP A 137 18.11 7.41 5.04
C ASP A 137 16.78 7.56 4.30
N ALA A 138 16.16 6.43 3.93
CA ALA A 138 14.84 6.43 3.30
C ALA A 138 13.77 7.11 4.17
N ILE A 139 13.76 6.87 5.48
CA ILE A 139 12.83 7.52 6.43
C ILE A 139 13.00 9.03 6.42
N ARG A 140 14.24 9.52 6.44
CA ARG A 140 14.54 10.96 6.40
C ARG A 140 14.03 11.55 5.08
N TRP A 141 14.31 10.90 3.96
CA TRP A 141 13.85 11.38 2.65
C TRP A 141 12.34 11.34 2.51
N ILE A 142 11.66 10.31 3.03
CA ILE A 142 10.20 10.23 3.05
C ILE A 142 9.61 11.38 3.86
N HIS A 143 10.17 11.65 5.05
CA HIS A 143 9.71 12.76 5.88
C HIS A 143 9.86 14.11 5.16
N GLU A 144 11.05 14.39 4.64
CA GLU A 144 11.33 15.64 3.96
C GLU A 144 10.52 15.78 2.66
N ALA A 145 10.47 14.74 1.82
CA ALA A 145 9.68 14.75 0.59
C ALA A 145 8.20 15.04 0.87
N TRP A 146 7.61 14.41 1.89
CA TRP A 146 6.23 14.68 2.28
C TRP A 146 6.03 16.12 2.77
N ASN A 147 7.01 16.68 3.48
CA ASN A 147 6.96 18.08 3.90
C ASN A 147 7.13 19.06 2.73
N THR A 148 7.92 18.71 1.72
CA THR A 148 8.12 19.52 0.51
C THR A 148 6.88 19.59 -0.38
N VAL A 149 6.05 18.53 -0.47
CA VAL A 149 4.78 18.59 -1.21
C VAL A 149 3.91 19.74 -0.69
N THR A 150 3.62 20.71 -1.54
CA THR A 150 2.98 21.94 -1.09
C THR A 150 1.47 21.79 -0.89
N ASN A 151 0.89 22.66 -0.05
CA ASN A 151 -0.56 22.76 0.09
C ASN A 151 -1.24 23.19 -1.22
N ILE A 152 -0.52 23.88 -2.12
CA ILE A 152 -1.02 24.28 -3.44
C ILE A 152 -1.15 23.04 -4.32
N THR A 153 -0.09 22.23 -4.41
CA THR A 153 -0.08 20.95 -5.12
C THR A 153 -1.21 20.05 -4.64
N ILE A 154 -1.34 19.85 -3.32
CA ILE A 154 -2.42 19.04 -2.74
C ILE A 154 -3.80 19.60 -3.13
N ARG A 155 -4.02 20.92 -2.96
CA ARG A 155 -5.31 21.53 -3.30
C ARG A 155 -5.65 21.35 -4.79
N ASN A 156 -4.68 21.51 -5.68
CA ASN A 156 -4.88 21.32 -7.11
C ASN A 156 -5.24 19.87 -7.42
N CYS A 157 -4.56 18.89 -6.81
CA CYS A 157 -4.89 17.47 -6.97
C CYS A 157 -6.32 17.16 -6.50
N PHE A 158 -6.76 17.72 -5.38
CA PHE A 158 -8.15 17.61 -4.93
C PHE A 158 -9.13 18.27 -5.92
N ARG A 159 -8.80 19.44 -6.49
CA ARG A 159 -9.65 20.07 -7.53
C ARG A 159 -9.79 19.18 -8.76
N THR A 160 -8.68 18.61 -9.23
CA THR A 160 -8.67 17.69 -10.39
C THR A 160 -9.49 16.44 -10.12
N ALA A 161 -9.45 15.91 -8.89
CA ALA A 161 -10.30 14.82 -8.43
C ALA A 161 -11.80 15.19 -8.27
N GLY A 162 -12.21 16.41 -8.62
CA GLY A 162 -13.60 16.87 -8.57
C GLY A 162 -14.02 17.50 -7.25
N PHE A 163 -13.12 17.65 -6.27
CA PHE A 163 -13.43 18.34 -5.02
C PHE A 163 -13.48 19.85 -5.26
N SER A 164 -14.69 20.39 -5.30
CA SER A 164 -14.92 21.82 -5.48
C SER A 164 -14.76 22.57 -4.15
N PHE A 165 -13.99 23.66 -4.19
CA PHE A 165 -13.90 24.60 -3.08
C PHE A 165 -14.93 25.69 -3.33
N ILE A 166 -15.86 25.87 -2.40
CA ILE A 166 -16.65 27.10 -2.37
C ILE A 166 -15.67 28.20 -1.99
N SER A 167 -15.11 28.87 -2.99
CA SER A 167 -14.39 30.12 -2.82
C SER A 167 -15.45 31.22 -2.69
N THR A 168 -15.40 31.99 -1.61
CA THR A 168 -16.14 33.26 -1.51
C THR A 168 -15.56 34.35 -2.41
N ASP A 169 -14.49 34.08 -3.17
CA ASP A 169 -13.96 35.01 -4.16
C ASP A 169 -13.82 34.35 -5.53
N GLN A 170 -14.51 34.95 -6.50
CA GLN A 170 -14.40 34.67 -7.93
C GLN A 170 -13.12 35.32 -8.46
N GLN A 171 -12.05 34.54 -8.62
CA GLN A 171 -11.08 34.76 -9.69
C GLN A 171 -10.65 33.42 -10.27
N THR A 172 -11.41 32.97 -11.28
CA THR A 172 -10.99 31.97 -12.26
C THR A 172 -9.80 32.53 -13.04
N SER A 173 -8.62 31.95 -12.83
CA SER A 173 -7.51 32.08 -13.76
C SER A 173 -7.19 30.70 -14.31
N ASN A 174 -7.20 30.65 -15.64
CA ASN A 174 -6.88 29.51 -16.48
C ASN A 174 -5.36 29.29 -16.37
N TYR A 175 -4.93 28.41 -15.48
CA TYR A 175 -3.52 28.00 -15.39
C TYR A 175 -3.43 26.52 -15.68
N ASP A 176 -2.66 26.18 -16.71
CA ASP A 176 -2.11 24.84 -16.91
C ASP A 176 -1.62 24.29 -15.57
N ILE A 177 -2.00 23.04 -15.30
CA ILE A 177 -1.77 22.33 -14.03
C ILE A 177 -0.27 22.08 -13.87
N MET A 178 0.46 23.10 -13.42
CA MET A 178 1.84 22.95 -12.98
C MET A 178 1.81 22.47 -11.52
N LEU A 179 2.49 21.36 -11.23
CA LEU A 179 2.82 20.90 -9.88
C LEU A 179 3.85 21.87 -9.30
N ILE A 180 3.41 23.05 -8.86
CA ILE A 180 4.28 24.08 -8.31
C ILE A 180 4.62 23.70 -6.86
N ASP A 181 5.66 22.89 -6.70
CA ASP A 181 6.33 22.76 -5.41
C ASP A 181 7.40 23.84 -5.30
N ASN A 182 7.08 24.92 -4.58
CA ASN A 182 8.00 26.02 -4.32
C ASN A 182 9.26 25.50 -3.60
N ASP A 183 10.40 25.49 -4.30
CA ASP A 183 11.71 25.79 -3.71
C ASP A 183 12.77 26.28 -4.71
N ASP A 184 12.49 26.34 -6.01
CA ASP A 184 13.23 27.13 -6.98
C ASP A 184 12.34 27.23 -8.22
N ASN A 185 12.47 28.25 -9.07
CA ASN A 185 11.71 28.41 -10.32
C ASN A 185 12.03 27.32 -11.38
N GLN A 186 12.29 26.09 -10.95
CA GLN A 186 12.72 24.97 -11.75
C GLN A 186 11.78 23.80 -11.51
N ASP A 187 11.14 23.37 -12.60
CA ASP A 187 10.33 22.15 -12.67
C ASP A 187 11.03 20.99 -11.92
N PRO A 188 10.38 20.38 -10.90
CA PRO A 188 10.96 19.30 -10.11
C PRO A 188 11.52 18.14 -10.94
N ILE A 189 10.86 17.81 -12.06
CA ILE A 189 11.32 16.76 -12.98
C ILE A 189 12.56 17.20 -13.73
N LYS A 190 12.58 18.45 -14.22
CA LYS A 190 13.76 19.00 -14.89
C LYS A 190 14.98 19.03 -13.96
N TYR A 191 14.78 19.39 -12.70
CA TYR A 191 15.88 19.40 -11.73
C TYR A 191 16.37 17.98 -11.41
N LEU A 192 15.46 17.01 -11.31
CA LEU A 192 15.87 15.61 -11.19
C LEU A 192 16.65 15.14 -12.43
N ASP A 193 16.24 15.54 -13.63
CA ASP A 193 16.92 15.20 -14.88
C ASP A 193 18.34 15.79 -14.92
N ASP A 194 18.49 17.04 -14.50
CA ASP A 194 19.78 17.72 -14.35
C ASP A 194 20.71 16.97 -13.38
N LEU A 195 20.21 16.56 -12.21
CA LEU A 195 20.98 15.73 -11.27
C LEU A 195 21.41 14.40 -11.89
N LEU A 196 20.53 13.74 -12.64
CA LEU A 196 20.85 12.49 -13.33
C LEU A 196 21.92 12.69 -14.41
N SER A 197 22.06 13.88 -14.99
CA SER A 197 23.11 14.16 -15.98
C SER A 197 24.53 14.07 -15.39
N HIS A 198 24.66 14.24 -14.07
CA HIS A 198 25.93 14.12 -13.36
C HIS A 198 26.31 12.66 -13.04
N LEU A 199 25.36 11.71 -13.12
CA LEU A 199 25.62 10.30 -12.91
C LEU A 199 26.08 9.65 -14.23
N LEU A 200 27.37 9.73 -14.53
CA LEU A 200 28.00 9.09 -15.69
C LEU A 200 28.29 7.60 -15.42
N ILE A 201 27.25 6.82 -15.16
CA ILE A 201 27.34 5.35 -15.08
C ILE A 201 27.24 4.82 -16.50
N GLY A 202 28.22 4.04 -16.96
CA GLY A 202 28.24 3.51 -18.34
C GLY A 202 26.93 2.81 -18.71
N GLY A 203 26.36 3.16 -19.87
CA GLY A 203 25.08 2.62 -20.36
C GLY A 203 24.12 3.71 -20.84
N ASN A 204 22.88 3.32 -21.12
CA ASN A 204 21.82 4.26 -21.47
C ASN A 204 21.38 5.05 -20.23
N ARG A 205 21.34 6.38 -20.35
CA ARG A 205 20.86 7.28 -19.30
C ARG A 205 19.39 7.01 -19.00
N MET A 206 19.07 6.78 -17.73
CA MET A 206 17.69 6.79 -17.23
C MET A 206 17.19 8.24 -17.14
N SER A 207 16.01 8.50 -17.69
CA SER A 207 15.35 9.80 -17.58
C SER A 207 14.71 10.00 -16.20
N ALA A 208 14.48 11.26 -15.81
CA ALA A 208 13.78 11.57 -14.57
C ALA A 208 12.38 10.92 -14.49
N ILE A 209 11.64 10.87 -15.61
CA ILE A 209 10.30 10.27 -15.65
C ILE A 209 10.33 8.75 -15.46
N GLU A 210 11.31 8.07 -16.04
CA GLU A 210 11.51 6.62 -15.83
C GLU A 210 11.87 6.34 -14.37
N LEU A 211 12.76 7.14 -13.76
CA LEU A 211 13.15 6.95 -12.37
C LEU A 211 11.99 7.20 -11.38
N VAL A 212 11.14 8.19 -11.65
CA VAL A 212 9.96 8.47 -10.82
C VAL A 212 8.95 7.32 -10.90
N ASN A 213 8.84 6.66 -12.05
CA ASN A 213 7.86 5.60 -12.30
C ASN A 213 8.43 4.17 -12.23
N ILE A 214 9.70 3.99 -11.85
CA ILE A 214 10.35 2.67 -11.80
C ILE A 214 9.65 1.66 -10.87
N ASP A 215 8.83 2.15 -9.94
CA ASP A 215 8.04 1.35 -9.00
C ASP A 215 6.55 1.24 -9.37
N CYS A 216 6.16 1.59 -10.61
CA CYS A 216 4.75 1.54 -11.04
C CYS A 216 4.16 0.12 -11.07
N ASP A 217 4.99 -0.90 -11.33
CA ASP A 217 4.56 -2.31 -11.38
C ASP A 217 4.66 -3.03 -10.02
N ILE A 218 5.06 -2.33 -8.94
CA ILE A 218 5.11 -2.92 -7.60
C ILE A 218 3.68 -3.00 -7.05
N PRO A 219 3.19 -4.19 -6.65
CA PRO A 219 1.87 -4.32 -6.04
C PRO A 219 1.75 -3.44 -4.79
N VAL A 220 0.62 -2.75 -4.64
CA VAL A 220 0.35 -1.85 -3.49
C VAL A 220 -0.44 -2.56 -2.39
N PHE A 221 -1.07 -3.70 -2.71
CA PHE A 221 -1.76 -4.56 -1.77
C PHE A 221 -1.50 -6.04 -2.09
N ASN A 222 -1.51 -6.89 -1.07
CA ASN A 222 -1.43 -8.33 -1.24
C ASN A 222 -2.84 -8.92 -1.16
N GLU A 223 -3.44 -9.29 -2.29
CA GLU A 223 -4.69 -10.08 -2.29
C GLU A 223 -4.48 -11.48 -1.68
N TRP A 224 -3.23 -11.88 -1.40
CA TRP A 224 -2.86 -13.23 -0.97
C TRP A 224 -2.50 -13.29 0.53
N SER A 225 -3.47 -13.09 1.42
CA SER A 225 -3.38 -13.68 2.76
C SER A 225 -4.60 -14.54 3.05
N ASP A 226 -4.74 -15.61 2.30
CA ASP A 226 -5.57 -16.74 2.70
C ASP A 226 -4.97 -17.41 3.94
N ASN A 227 -5.60 -17.12 5.09
CA ASN A 227 -5.95 -18.03 6.18
C ASN A 227 -4.88 -18.89 6.90
N ASN A 228 -3.58 -18.80 6.60
CA ASN A 228 -2.56 -19.54 7.37
C ASN A 228 -1.82 -18.71 8.43
N ASP A 229 -1.70 -17.38 8.27
CA ASP A 229 -0.98 -16.56 9.25
C ASP A 229 -1.80 -16.24 10.52
N LEU A 230 -3.14 -16.29 10.44
CA LEU A 230 -4.02 -16.12 11.61
C LEU A 230 -3.98 -17.32 12.57
N LEU A 231 -3.72 -18.53 12.05
CA LEU A 231 -3.58 -19.72 12.90
C LEU A 231 -2.28 -19.71 13.71
N VAL A 232 -1.21 -19.12 13.17
CA VAL A 232 0.09 -19.02 13.86
C VAL A 232 0.09 -17.96 14.96
N GLU A 233 -0.76 -16.93 14.88
CA GLU A 233 -0.91 -15.91 15.94
C GLU A 233 -1.71 -16.42 17.16
N ILE A 234 -2.64 -17.36 16.98
CA ILE A 234 -3.39 -17.94 18.12
C ILE A 234 -2.54 -18.96 18.89
N VAL A 235 -1.64 -19.68 18.22
CA VAL A 235 -0.85 -20.76 18.84
C VAL A 235 0.39 -20.24 19.60
N ASN A 236 0.88 -19.03 19.34
CA ASN A 236 2.11 -18.51 19.95
C ASN A 236 1.90 -17.54 21.13
N THR A 237 0.69 -17.43 21.68
CA THR A 237 0.45 -16.53 22.82
C THR A 237 0.54 -17.23 24.18
N ASP A 238 0.55 -18.55 24.26
CA ASP A 238 0.82 -19.27 25.52
C ASP A 238 1.57 -20.57 25.22
N ILE A 239 2.81 -20.66 25.71
CA ILE A 239 3.53 -21.83 26.24
C ILE A 239 5.03 -21.46 26.21
N THR A 240 5.48 -20.99 27.37
CA THR A 240 6.83 -21.27 27.87
C THR A 240 7.01 -22.77 28.04
N GLU A 241 8.22 -23.24 27.75
CA GLU A 241 8.85 -24.54 28.12
C GLU A 241 9.19 -25.48 26.95
N ASN A 242 10.43 -25.98 27.03
CA ASN A 242 11.08 -26.95 26.16
C ASN A 242 10.20 -28.19 25.94
N VAL A 243 10.12 -28.69 24.70
CA VAL A 243 10.10 -30.14 24.42
C VAL A 243 10.75 -30.38 23.04
N GLU A 244 11.52 -31.46 23.00
CA GLU A 244 12.28 -32.03 21.89
C GLU A 244 11.41 -32.52 20.71
N GLU A 245 12.11 -32.82 19.62
CA GLU A 245 11.60 -33.35 18.35
C GLU A 245 10.83 -34.67 18.48
N ASP A 246 9.81 -34.78 17.62
CA ASP A 246 9.51 -35.89 16.68
C ASP A 246 8.07 -36.42 16.76
N GLU A 247 7.55 -36.84 15.60
CA GLU A 247 6.40 -37.74 15.32
C GLU A 247 5.40 -37.25 14.24
N SER A 248 5.54 -37.91 13.07
CA SER A 248 4.53 -38.34 12.08
C SER A 248 3.45 -37.36 11.59
N ILE A 249 3.57 -36.97 10.31
CA ILE A 249 2.54 -36.28 9.54
C ILE A 249 1.50 -37.33 9.07
N GLU A 250 0.32 -37.37 9.68
CA GLU A 250 -0.86 -38.01 9.08
C GLU A 250 -1.36 -37.15 7.90
N GLU A 251 -1.45 -37.75 6.70
CA GLU A 251 -2.06 -37.10 5.53
C GLU A 251 -3.56 -36.90 5.76
N ILE A 252 -3.96 -35.66 6.02
CA ILE A 252 -5.37 -35.27 6.11
C ILE A 252 -5.98 -35.29 4.70
N PRO A 253 -7.12 -35.97 4.48
CA PRO A 253 -7.75 -36.02 3.15
C PRO A 253 -8.23 -34.62 2.71
N LEU A 254 -7.85 -34.23 1.49
CA LEU A 254 -8.17 -32.92 0.90
C LEU A 254 -9.67 -32.63 0.91
N LYS A 255 -10.04 -31.41 1.32
CA LYS A 255 -11.44 -30.98 1.29
C LYS A 255 -11.81 -30.49 -0.11
N LEU A 256 -13.06 -30.72 -0.52
CA LEU A 256 -13.57 -30.36 -1.85
C LEU A 256 -13.32 -28.90 -2.28
N PRO A 257 -13.41 -27.87 -1.40
CA PRO A 257 -13.06 -26.50 -1.76
C PRO A 257 -11.56 -26.30 -2.06
N GLU A 258 -10.68 -26.98 -1.31
CA GLU A 258 -9.23 -26.92 -1.51
C GLU A 258 -8.84 -27.60 -2.83
N ALA A 259 -9.52 -28.70 -3.16
CA ALA A 259 -9.33 -29.39 -4.43
C ALA A 259 -9.80 -28.53 -5.63
N LEU A 260 -10.90 -27.76 -5.49
CA LEU A 260 -11.36 -26.80 -6.51
C LEU A 260 -10.40 -25.61 -6.69
N ASP A 261 -9.80 -25.12 -5.60
CA ASP A 261 -8.81 -24.04 -5.65
C ASP A 261 -7.53 -24.47 -6.38
N ILE A 262 -7.02 -25.67 -6.07
CA ILE A 262 -5.85 -26.25 -6.76
C ILE A 262 -6.14 -26.41 -8.26
N LEU A 263 -7.36 -26.83 -8.61
CA LEU A 263 -7.81 -26.97 -9.99
C LEU A 263 -7.80 -25.64 -10.74
N ARG A 264 -8.29 -24.57 -10.11
CA ARG A 264 -8.25 -23.20 -10.69
C ARG A 264 -6.84 -22.69 -10.89
N ARG A 265 -5.92 -22.97 -9.96
CA ARG A 265 -4.50 -22.63 -10.09
C ARG A 265 -3.83 -23.39 -11.23
N LEU A 266 -4.16 -24.67 -11.39
CA LEU A 266 -3.69 -25.48 -12.52
C LEU A 266 -4.25 -24.98 -13.86
N HIS A 267 -5.51 -24.51 -13.86
CA HIS A 267 -6.17 -23.95 -15.04
C HIS A 267 -5.46 -22.69 -15.55
N LEU A 268 -5.02 -21.81 -14.65
CA LEU A 268 -4.26 -20.59 -14.95
C LEU A 268 -2.82 -20.89 -15.43
N PHE A 269 -2.20 -21.93 -14.90
CA PHE A 269 -0.89 -22.38 -15.37
C PHE A 269 -0.98 -23.02 -16.77
N ALA A 270 -1.95 -23.90 -16.99
CA ALA A 270 -2.12 -24.60 -18.26
C ALA A 270 -2.48 -23.64 -19.41
N SER A 271 -3.29 -22.59 -19.14
CA SER A 271 -3.66 -21.59 -20.16
C SER A 271 -2.47 -20.80 -20.72
N THR A 272 -1.37 -20.70 -19.96
CA THR A 272 -0.18 -19.93 -20.34
C THR A 272 0.95 -20.79 -20.92
N LYS A 273 0.97 -22.10 -20.65
CA LYS A 273 2.11 -22.98 -20.97
C LYS A 273 1.76 -24.26 -21.75
N GLN A 274 0.54 -24.82 -21.63
CA GLN A 274 0.14 -26.05 -22.33
C GLN A 274 -1.38 -26.08 -22.66
N PRO A 275 -1.78 -25.70 -23.89
CA PRO A 275 -3.18 -25.58 -24.28
C PRO A 275 -3.99 -26.90 -24.29
N GLU A 276 -3.34 -28.03 -24.57
CA GLU A 276 -4.02 -29.34 -24.58
C GLU A 276 -4.41 -29.81 -23.17
N LEU A 277 -3.56 -29.51 -22.19
CA LEU A 277 -3.80 -29.79 -20.77
C LEU A 277 -4.94 -28.93 -20.20
N HIS A 278 -5.10 -27.71 -20.72
CA HIS A 278 -6.17 -26.79 -20.32
C HIS A 278 -7.56 -27.39 -20.54
N VAL A 279 -7.82 -28.01 -21.69
CA VAL A 279 -9.14 -28.60 -22.03
C VAL A 279 -9.52 -29.73 -21.07
N LEU A 280 -8.55 -30.58 -20.69
CA LEU A 280 -8.76 -31.65 -19.71
C LEU A 280 -9.06 -31.09 -18.30
N ILE A 281 -8.34 -30.03 -17.90
CA ILE A 281 -8.53 -29.37 -16.60
C ILE A 281 -9.89 -28.66 -16.52
N SER A 282 -10.32 -27.98 -17.59
CA SER A 282 -11.65 -27.32 -17.62
C SER A 282 -12.78 -28.33 -17.49
N LYS A 283 -12.65 -29.52 -18.09
CA LYS A 283 -13.64 -30.59 -17.95
C LYS A 283 -13.72 -31.11 -16.51
N LEU A 284 -12.56 -31.30 -15.87
CA LEU A 284 -12.47 -31.74 -14.49
C LEU A 284 -13.03 -30.69 -13.52
N GLU A 285 -12.80 -29.40 -13.77
CA GLU A 285 -13.35 -28.30 -12.97
C GLU A 285 -14.88 -28.25 -13.05
N SER A 286 -15.46 -28.47 -14.24
CA SER A 286 -16.92 -28.55 -14.41
C SER A 286 -17.51 -29.71 -13.58
N GLU A 287 -16.96 -30.91 -13.71
CA GLU A 287 -17.46 -32.10 -13.01
C GLU A 287 -17.35 -31.96 -11.48
N MET A 288 -16.26 -31.36 -10.97
CA MET A 288 -16.09 -31.11 -9.54
C MET A 288 -16.97 -29.97 -9.01
N THR A 289 -17.23 -28.94 -9.83
CA THR A 289 -18.14 -27.85 -9.46
C THR A 289 -19.58 -28.36 -9.35
N ASP A 290 -20.00 -29.22 -10.26
CA ASP A 290 -21.30 -29.87 -10.21
C ASP A 290 -21.43 -30.71 -8.92
N LEU A 291 -20.43 -31.53 -8.60
CA LEU A 291 -20.38 -32.30 -7.35
C LEU A 291 -20.45 -31.42 -6.10
N TYR A 292 -19.77 -30.26 -6.10
CA TYR A 292 -19.81 -29.30 -5.00
C TYR A 292 -21.20 -28.70 -4.83
N LEU A 293 -21.84 -28.27 -5.93
CA LEU A 293 -23.19 -27.72 -5.89
C LEU A 293 -24.20 -28.77 -5.40
N TYR A 294 -24.12 -30.00 -5.89
CA TYR A 294 -24.94 -31.12 -5.41
C TYR A 294 -24.73 -31.40 -3.91
N SER A 295 -23.49 -31.29 -3.41
CA SER A 295 -23.18 -31.49 -1.98
C SER A 295 -23.71 -30.37 -1.07
N LYS A 296 -23.92 -29.16 -1.62
CA LYS A 296 -24.36 -27.96 -0.89
C LYS A 296 -25.86 -27.70 -0.96
N MET A 297 -26.60 -28.43 -1.78
CA MET A 297 -28.07 -28.35 -1.83
C MET A 297 -28.69 -28.95 -0.56
N ALA A 298 -28.70 -28.17 0.52
CA ALA A 298 -29.64 -28.36 1.61
C ALA A 298 -31.04 -28.00 1.10
N LYS A 299 -31.99 -28.94 1.15
CA LYS A 299 -33.41 -28.73 0.79
C LYS A 299 -33.99 -27.56 1.59
N GLN A 300 -34.15 -26.39 0.98
CA GLN A 300 -34.90 -25.29 1.59
C GLN A 300 -36.38 -25.71 1.74
N SER A 301 -36.83 -25.92 2.98
CA SER A 301 -38.11 -26.57 3.25
C SER A 301 -39.33 -25.65 3.28
N CYS A 302 -39.19 -24.31 3.27
CA CYS A 302 -40.20 -23.32 2.83
C CYS A 302 -39.77 -21.87 3.18
N ILE A 303 -40.34 -20.90 2.47
CA ILE A 303 -40.07 -19.45 2.57
C ILE A 303 -40.44 -18.82 3.94
N THR A 304 -41.27 -19.49 4.74
CA THR A 304 -41.77 -18.98 6.02
C THR A 304 -40.73 -18.98 7.15
N GLY A 305 -39.61 -19.69 7.00
CA GLY A 305 -38.53 -19.70 8.00
C GLY A 305 -37.68 -18.43 8.03
N PHE A 306 -37.76 -17.58 7.01
CA PHE A 306 -36.88 -16.42 6.84
C PHE A 306 -37.23 -15.22 7.74
N PHE A 307 -38.50 -15.09 8.17
CA PHE A 307 -39.00 -13.87 8.81
C PHE A 307 -39.11 -13.91 10.35
N LYS A 308 -38.41 -14.83 11.02
CA LYS A 308 -38.35 -14.86 12.49
C LYS A 308 -36.92 -14.64 12.98
N LYS A 309 -36.52 -13.38 13.15
CA LYS A 309 -35.48 -12.92 14.07
C LYS A 309 -35.73 -11.47 14.46
#